data_AF-F1M8K7-F1
#
_entry.id   AF-F1M8K7-F1
#
_cell.length_a   1.000
_cell.length_b   1.000
_cell.length_c   1.000
_cell.angle_alpha   90.00
_cell.angle_beta   90.00
_cell.angle_gamma   90.00
#
_symmetry.space_group_name_H-M   'P 1'
#
loop_
_entity.id
_entity.type
_entity.pdbx_description
1 polymer ?
#
loop_
_entity_poly.entity_id
_entity_poly.type
_entity_poly.pdbx_seq_one_letter_code
_entity_poly.pdbx_strand_id
1 'polypeptide(L)'
;MAQVEGFINGTYDYTQLQGDTGPLVYPAGFLYIFTGLYYATDRGTDIPTAQNIFAVLYLVTLVLVFLIYHQTSKVPPFVFFFMCCASYRVHSIFVLRLFNDPVAMALLFLSVNLFLAQRWSWGCCCFSLAVSVKMNVLLFAPGLLFLLLTQFGFRGALPKLALCAALQVVLGLPFLLENPVGYLSRSFDLGRQFLYQWTVNWRLLPEAIFLHRAFHLALLAAHLSFLLLFALCRWHRLLVLGLIELSWNTYPSTPFSSAALHLCHAVTLLQLWLSPQFFPRSVQPSRKTH
;
A
#
# COMPACT_ATOMS: atom_id res chain seq x y z
N MET A 1 11.34 9.52 20.83
CA MET A 1 10.24 8.71 21.41
C MET A 1 9.17 9.56 22.12
N ALA A 2 9.27 10.89 22.18
CA ALA A 2 8.35 11.76 22.93
C ALA A 2 6.84 11.55 22.64
N GLN A 3 6.45 11.32 21.38
CA GLN A 3 5.06 11.02 21.02
C GLN A 3 4.54 9.73 21.69
N VAL A 4 5.42 8.75 21.90
CA VAL A 4 5.11 7.47 22.56
C VAL A 4 5.00 7.67 24.07
N GLU A 5 5.82 8.54 24.66
CA GLU A 5 5.76 8.85 26.09
C GLU A 5 4.44 9.55 26.44
N GLY A 6 3.96 10.47 25.61
CA GLY A 6 2.62 11.06 25.77
C GLY A 6 1.50 10.01 25.79
N PHE A 7 1.59 9.01 24.89
CA PHE A 7 0.65 7.88 24.87
C PHE A 7 0.76 7.01 26.12
N ILE A 8 1.98 6.66 26.57
CA ILE A 8 2.21 5.87 27.78
C ILE A 8 1.70 6.61 29.03
N ASN A 9 1.76 7.93 29.05
CA ASN A 9 1.23 8.78 30.13
C ASN A 9 -0.31 8.91 30.11
N GLY A 10 -1.00 8.22 29.19
CA GLY A 10 -2.46 8.17 29.15
C GLY A 10 -3.11 9.21 28.23
N THR A 11 -2.35 9.90 27.39
CA THR A 11 -2.91 10.85 26.42
C THR A 11 -3.41 10.09 25.17
N TYR A 12 -4.74 10.01 25.04
CA TYR A 12 -5.41 9.43 23.86
C TYR A 12 -5.96 10.48 22.88
N ASP A 13 -5.78 11.77 23.17
CA ASP A 13 -6.12 12.84 22.23
C ASP A 13 -4.94 13.10 21.27
N TYR A 14 -5.12 12.70 20.00
CA TYR A 14 -4.14 12.87 18.93
C TYR A 14 -3.74 14.32 18.67
N THR A 15 -4.57 15.29 19.07
CA THR A 15 -4.22 16.72 18.92
C THR A 15 -3.14 17.18 19.90
N GLN A 16 -2.96 16.46 21.00
CA GLN A 16 -2.02 16.75 22.08
C GLN A 16 -0.71 15.96 21.95
N LEU A 17 -0.71 14.88 21.15
CA LEU A 17 0.47 14.05 20.91
C LEU A 17 1.44 14.76 19.93
N GLN A 18 2.54 15.29 20.46
CA GLN A 18 3.57 15.98 19.70
C GLN A 18 4.98 15.52 20.13
N GLY A 19 5.94 15.59 19.21
CA GLY A 19 7.36 15.41 19.51
C GLY A 19 8.21 16.51 18.88
N ASP A 20 9.53 16.38 18.97
CA ASP A 20 10.49 17.38 18.49
C ASP A 20 10.34 17.68 16.99
N THR A 21 9.85 16.71 16.22
CA THR A 21 9.62 16.83 14.78
C THR A 21 8.21 17.31 14.41
N GLY A 22 7.41 17.72 15.40
CA GLY A 22 6.05 18.18 15.21
C GLY A 22 4.97 17.17 15.65
N PRO A 23 3.69 17.46 15.32
CA PRO A 23 2.55 16.68 15.80
C PRO A 23 2.55 15.27 15.23
N LEU A 24 1.96 14.34 15.99
CA LEU A 24 1.74 12.96 15.54
C LEU A 24 0.81 12.95 14.33
N VAL A 25 1.23 12.25 13.27
CA VAL A 25 0.49 12.10 12.02
C VAL A 25 0.53 10.70 11.45
N TYR A 26 0.80 9.74 12.33
CA TYR A 26 0.81 8.33 12.00
C TYR A 26 -0.38 7.66 12.69
N PRO A 27 -1.06 6.71 12.04
CA PRO A 27 -2.18 6.03 12.68
C PRO A 27 -1.73 5.19 13.89
N ALA A 28 -2.71 4.67 14.64
CA ALA A 28 -2.48 4.05 15.95
C ALA A 28 -1.45 2.92 15.98
N GLY A 29 -1.30 2.16 14.89
CA GLY A 29 -0.34 1.06 14.79
C GLY A 29 1.11 1.50 15.00
N PHE A 30 1.45 2.74 14.60
CA PHE A 30 2.75 3.32 14.89
C PHE A 30 3.01 3.41 16.41
N LEU A 31 2.06 3.94 17.17
CA LEU A 31 2.21 4.11 18.61
C LEU A 31 2.41 2.76 19.30
N TYR A 32 1.64 1.73 18.95
CA TYR A 32 1.77 0.41 19.57
C TYR A 32 3.12 -0.25 19.30
N ILE A 33 3.61 -0.20 18.05
CA ILE A 33 4.90 -0.80 17.69
C ILE A 33 6.05 -0.06 18.37
N PHE A 34 6.01 1.28 18.37
CA PHE A 34 7.06 2.08 18.99
C PHE A 34 6.98 2.10 20.52
N THR A 35 5.82 1.81 21.12
CA THR A 35 5.71 1.50 22.56
C THR A 35 6.45 0.22 22.90
N GLY A 36 6.30 -0.84 22.09
CA GLY A 36 7.08 -2.07 22.24
C GLY A 36 8.59 -1.80 22.13
N LEU A 37 8.99 -1.00 21.14
CA LEU A 37 10.39 -0.60 20.96
C LEU A 37 10.92 0.25 22.13
N TYR A 38 10.09 1.13 22.69
CA TYR A 38 10.43 1.96 23.84
C TYR A 38 10.78 1.11 25.06
N TYR A 39 9.96 0.09 25.36
CA TYR A 39 10.25 -0.83 26.47
C TYR A 39 11.44 -1.75 26.18
N ALA A 40 11.65 -2.13 24.92
CA ALA A 40 12.77 -2.99 24.53
C ALA A 40 14.14 -2.30 24.54
N THR A 41 14.18 -0.95 24.54
CA THR A 41 15.42 -0.16 24.40
C THR A 41 15.68 0.71 25.63
N ASP A 42 15.31 0.22 26.82
CA ASP A 42 15.43 0.94 28.10
C ASP A 42 14.90 2.37 28.00
N ARG A 43 13.61 2.49 27.61
CA ARG A 43 12.92 3.77 27.42
C ARG A 43 13.51 4.64 26.30
N GLY A 44 14.09 4.00 25.28
CA GLY A 44 14.68 4.68 24.13
C GLY A 44 16.12 5.17 24.33
N THR A 45 16.80 4.72 25.39
CA THR A 45 18.20 5.10 25.67
C THR A 45 19.21 4.15 25.02
N ASP A 46 18.87 2.88 24.86
CA ASP A 46 19.72 1.87 24.23
C ASP A 46 19.61 1.90 22.69
N ILE A 47 20.39 2.81 22.09
CA ILE A 47 20.48 2.98 20.63
C ILE A 47 21.04 1.72 19.95
N PRO A 48 22.13 1.07 20.43
CA PRO A 48 22.63 -0.16 19.82
C PRO A 48 21.59 -1.28 19.69
N THR A 49 20.79 -1.50 20.74
CA THR A 49 19.71 -2.51 20.68
C THR A 49 18.64 -2.13 19.66
N ALA A 50 18.27 -0.84 19.60
CA ALA A 50 17.34 -0.35 18.57
C ALA A 50 17.88 -0.58 17.15
N GLN A 51 19.17 -0.30 16.92
CA GLN A 51 19.84 -0.51 15.64
C GLN A 51 19.87 -1.98 15.24
N ASN A 52 20.13 -2.88 16.20
CA ASN A 52 20.11 -4.32 15.96
C ASN A 52 18.71 -4.82 15.56
N ILE A 53 17.66 -4.37 16.25
CA ILE A 53 16.27 -4.69 15.90
C ILE A 53 15.96 -4.23 14.46
N PHE A 54 16.35 -3.01 14.11
CA PHE A 54 16.13 -2.48 12.76
C PHE A 54 17.00 -3.13 11.69
N ALA A 55 18.20 -3.59 12.03
CA ALA A 55 19.04 -4.39 11.13
C ALA A 55 18.39 -5.74 10.82
N VAL A 56 17.81 -6.41 11.83
CA VAL A 56 17.01 -7.63 11.61
C VAL A 56 15.79 -7.32 10.72
N LEU A 57 15.06 -6.24 11.00
CA LEU A 57 13.93 -5.82 10.18
C LEU A 57 14.33 -5.54 8.72
N TYR A 58 15.51 -4.95 8.50
CA TYR A 58 16.08 -4.74 7.17
C TYR A 58 16.30 -6.07 6.44
N LEU A 59 16.97 -7.03 7.08
CA LEU A 59 17.22 -8.35 6.51
C LEU A 59 15.91 -9.09 6.18
N VAL A 60 14.93 -9.03 7.09
CA VAL A 60 13.59 -9.59 6.84
C VAL A 60 12.94 -8.94 5.63
N THR A 61 13.00 -7.61 5.52
CA THR A 61 12.43 -6.88 4.38
C THR A 61 13.09 -7.31 3.07
N LEU A 62 14.41 -7.46 3.06
CA LEU A 62 15.17 -7.89 1.90
C LEU A 62 14.80 -9.32 1.47
N VAL A 63 14.66 -10.24 2.43
CA VAL A 63 14.17 -11.61 2.18
C VAL A 63 12.76 -11.58 1.59
N LEU A 64 11.83 -10.79 2.15
CA LEU A 64 10.46 -10.69 1.64
C LEU A 64 10.43 -10.18 0.19
N VAL A 65 11.28 -9.22 -0.16
CA VAL A 65 11.40 -8.70 -1.53
C VAL A 65 11.99 -9.78 -2.46
N PHE A 66 12.99 -10.52 -2.02
CA PHE A 66 13.58 -11.61 -2.82
C PHE A 66 12.60 -12.74 -3.08
N LEU A 67 11.77 -13.09 -2.10
CA LEU A 67 10.71 -14.09 -2.27
C LEU A 67 9.70 -13.69 -3.36
N ILE A 68 9.32 -12.40 -3.42
CA ILE A 68 8.44 -11.88 -4.48
C ILE A 68 9.08 -12.03 -5.85
N TYR A 69 10.35 -11.64 -5.99
CA TYR A 69 11.06 -11.75 -7.26
C TYR A 69 11.30 -13.18 -7.70
N HIS A 70 11.63 -14.06 -6.76
CA HIS A 70 11.77 -15.50 -7.01
C HIS A 70 10.44 -16.10 -7.51
N GLN A 71 9.33 -15.83 -6.82
CA GLN A 71 8.00 -16.33 -7.21
C GLN A 71 7.53 -15.78 -8.56
N THR A 72 7.85 -14.53 -8.87
CA THR A 72 7.45 -13.92 -10.15
C THR A 72 8.33 -14.35 -11.31
N SER A 73 9.58 -14.78 -11.07
CA SER A 73 10.56 -15.22 -12.07
C SER A 73 10.75 -14.23 -13.23
N LYS A 74 10.47 -12.94 -12.99
CA LYS A 74 10.57 -11.86 -14.00
C LYS A 74 11.91 -11.15 -13.99
N VAL A 75 12.68 -11.28 -12.92
CA VAL A 75 13.91 -10.51 -12.69
C VAL A 75 15.11 -11.45 -12.66
N PRO A 76 16.17 -11.16 -13.42
CA PRO A 76 17.40 -11.96 -13.40
C PRO A 76 18.07 -11.98 -12.01
N PRO A 77 18.66 -13.11 -11.57
CA PRO A 77 19.28 -13.23 -10.24
C PRO A 77 20.39 -12.22 -9.93
N PHE A 78 21.11 -11.71 -10.93
CA PHE A 78 22.17 -10.70 -10.71
C PHE A 78 21.63 -9.37 -10.17
N VAL A 79 20.34 -9.07 -10.36
CA VAL A 79 19.72 -7.84 -9.83
C VAL A 79 19.69 -7.84 -8.31
N PHE A 80 19.63 -9.01 -7.66
CA PHE A 80 19.67 -9.12 -6.20
C PHE A 80 20.96 -8.59 -5.61
N PHE A 81 22.09 -8.82 -6.28
CA PHE A 81 23.38 -8.30 -5.84
C PHE A 81 23.39 -6.76 -5.82
N PHE A 82 22.90 -6.12 -6.89
CA PHE A 82 22.80 -4.67 -6.95
C PHE A 82 21.80 -4.10 -5.94
N MET A 83 20.69 -4.80 -5.66
CA MET A 83 19.75 -4.37 -4.63
C MET A 83 20.37 -4.36 -3.22
N CYS A 84 21.20 -5.35 -2.89
CA CYS A 84 21.95 -5.39 -1.64
C CYS A 84 23.00 -4.28 -1.57
N CYS A 85 23.79 -4.08 -2.64
CA CYS A 85 24.98 -3.22 -2.56
C CYS A 85 24.72 -1.75 -2.89
N ALA A 86 23.76 -1.42 -3.78
CA ALA A 86 23.54 -0.05 -4.27
C ALA A 86 22.56 0.77 -3.41
N SER A 87 21.89 0.15 -2.43
CA SER A 87 20.79 0.78 -1.68
C SER A 87 21.24 1.58 -0.46
N TYR A 88 22.27 2.42 -0.57
CA TYR A 88 22.85 3.17 0.56
C TYR A 88 21.81 3.98 1.36
N ARG A 89 20.84 4.61 0.67
CA ARG A 89 19.78 5.37 1.31
C ARG A 89 18.85 4.49 2.15
N VAL A 90 18.57 3.26 1.69
CA VAL A 90 17.72 2.31 2.42
C VAL A 90 18.45 1.83 3.68
N HIS A 91 19.73 1.50 3.58
CA HIS A 91 20.56 1.13 4.74
C HIS A 91 20.56 2.24 5.80
N SER A 92 20.74 3.49 5.38
CA SER A 92 20.69 4.64 6.29
C SER A 92 19.32 4.83 6.94
N ILE A 93 18.23 4.67 6.18
CA ILE A 93 16.86 4.81 6.71
C ILE A 93 16.54 3.73 7.76
N PHE A 94 16.93 2.48 7.49
CA PHE A 94 16.69 1.38 8.42
C PHE A 94 17.59 1.49 9.65
N VAL A 95 18.91 1.59 9.49
CA VAL A 95 19.86 1.41 10.60
C VAL A 95 20.18 2.71 11.34
N LEU A 96 20.22 3.87 10.66
CA LEU A 96 20.66 5.13 11.28
C LEU A 96 19.49 6.00 11.76
N ARG A 97 18.35 5.96 11.05
CA ARG A 97 17.21 6.88 11.33
C ARG A 97 16.05 6.23 12.07
N LEU A 98 15.98 4.89 12.08
CA LEU A 98 14.97 4.11 12.82
C LEU A 98 13.53 4.59 12.56
N PHE A 99 13.23 4.97 11.31
CA PHE A 99 11.91 5.50 10.94
C PHE A 99 10.82 4.42 10.95
N ASN A 100 9.55 4.84 10.93
CA ASN A 100 8.42 3.91 10.81
C ASN A 100 8.24 3.32 9.40
N ASP A 101 8.84 3.92 8.36
CA ASP A 101 8.82 3.41 6.97
C ASP A 101 9.28 1.94 6.85
N PRO A 102 10.45 1.54 7.41
CA PRO A 102 10.88 0.15 7.52
C PRO A 102 9.78 -0.83 7.92
N VAL A 103 9.08 -0.54 9.02
CA VAL A 103 8.06 -1.44 9.58
C VAL A 103 6.86 -1.51 8.63
N ALA A 104 6.39 -0.36 8.14
CA ALA A 104 5.26 -0.30 7.21
C ALA A 104 5.55 -1.08 5.91
N MET A 105 6.75 -0.91 5.34
CA MET A 105 7.14 -1.57 4.09
C MET A 105 7.37 -3.07 4.28
N ALA A 106 7.93 -3.52 5.41
CA ALA A 106 8.06 -4.94 5.71
C ALA A 106 6.68 -5.63 5.77
N LEU A 107 5.72 -5.02 6.47
CA LEU A 107 4.34 -5.51 6.55
C LEU A 107 3.66 -5.52 5.17
N LEU A 108 3.89 -4.50 4.35
CA LEU A 108 3.38 -4.44 2.98
C LEU A 108 3.97 -5.58 2.12
N PHE A 109 5.28 -5.81 2.13
CA PHE A 109 5.88 -6.89 1.35
C PHE A 109 5.47 -8.27 1.85
N LEU A 110 5.26 -8.43 3.16
CA LEU A 110 4.67 -9.64 3.72
C LEU A 110 3.25 -9.86 3.18
N SER A 111 2.43 -8.80 3.15
CA SER A 111 1.11 -8.83 2.55
C SER A 111 1.15 -9.27 1.08
N VAL A 112 2.09 -8.75 0.28
CA VAL A 112 2.26 -9.13 -1.12
C VAL A 112 2.63 -10.61 -1.26
N ASN A 113 3.57 -11.11 -0.46
CA ASN A 113 3.91 -12.54 -0.44
C ASN A 113 2.70 -13.42 -0.11
N LEU A 114 1.86 -12.99 0.84
CA LEU A 114 0.63 -13.71 1.20
C LEU A 114 -0.41 -13.72 0.07
N PHE A 115 -0.52 -12.62 -0.69
CA PHE A 115 -1.37 -12.58 -1.88
C PHE A 115 -0.85 -13.51 -2.98
N LEU A 116 0.47 -13.55 -3.21
CA LEU A 116 1.07 -14.50 -4.16
C LEU A 116 0.84 -15.95 -3.74
N ALA A 117 0.90 -16.23 -2.44
CA ALA A 117 0.59 -17.54 -1.85
C ALA A 117 -0.92 -17.87 -1.75
N GLN A 118 -1.80 -17.08 -2.38
CA GLN A 118 -3.27 -17.25 -2.35
C GLN A 118 -3.90 -17.19 -0.94
N ARG A 119 -3.21 -16.62 0.06
CA ARG A 119 -3.71 -16.43 1.43
C ARG A 119 -4.28 -15.03 1.64
N TRP A 120 -5.35 -14.73 0.91
CA TRP A 120 -5.91 -13.38 0.78
C TRP A 120 -6.38 -12.72 2.08
N SER A 121 -7.02 -13.46 3.02
CA SER A 121 -7.42 -12.87 4.32
C SER A 121 -6.23 -12.37 5.12
N TRP A 122 -5.18 -13.18 5.20
CA TRP A 122 -3.96 -12.84 5.94
C TRP A 122 -3.22 -11.70 5.26
N GLY A 123 -3.17 -11.70 3.92
CA GLY A 123 -2.65 -10.56 3.16
C GLY A 123 -3.41 -9.26 3.49
N CYS A 124 -4.74 -9.26 3.45
CA CYS A 124 -5.55 -8.09 3.83
C CYS A 124 -5.32 -7.64 5.28
N CYS A 125 -5.15 -8.59 6.21
CA CYS A 125 -4.80 -8.29 7.60
C CYS A 125 -3.43 -7.57 7.70
N CYS A 126 -2.38 -8.14 7.08
CA CYS A 126 -1.05 -7.53 7.04
C CYS A 126 -1.04 -6.17 6.31
N PHE A 127 -1.82 -6.04 5.23
CA PHE A 127 -1.99 -4.77 4.52
C PHE A 127 -2.59 -3.70 5.42
N SER A 128 -3.66 -4.03 6.16
CA SER A 128 -4.28 -3.09 7.09
C SER A 128 -3.33 -2.74 8.25
N LEU A 129 -2.57 -3.70 8.76
CA LEU A 129 -1.50 -3.42 9.74
C LEU A 129 -0.45 -2.44 9.17
N ALA A 130 -0.02 -2.61 7.91
CA ALA A 130 0.91 -1.68 7.28
C ALA A 130 0.34 -0.25 7.17
N VAL A 131 -0.94 -0.11 6.78
CA VAL A 131 -1.65 1.17 6.76
C VAL A 131 -1.71 1.80 8.16
N SER A 132 -1.92 1.00 9.20
CA SER A 132 -1.97 1.49 10.59
C SER A 132 -0.64 2.05 11.10
N VAL A 133 0.48 1.72 10.46
CA VAL A 133 1.81 2.27 10.79
C VAL A 133 2.10 3.53 9.99
N LYS A 134 1.73 3.54 8.71
CA LYS A 134 1.94 4.69 7.82
C LYS A 134 0.87 4.78 6.74
N MET A 135 0.21 5.94 6.67
CA MET A 135 -0.87 6.17 5.69
C MET A 135 -0.43 6.06 4.23
N ASN A 136 0.86 6.27 3.90
CA ASN A 136 1.35 6.18 2.52
C ASN A 136 1.07 4.83 1.86
N VAL A 137 0.88 3.77 2.66
CA VAL A 137 0.52 2.44 2.17
C VAL A 137 -0.88 2.43 1.52
N LEU A 138 -1.75 3.39 1.84
CA LEU A 138 -3.05 3.56 1.17
C LEU A 138 -2.93 3.79 -0.35
N LEU A 139 -1.79 4.27 -0.84
CA LEU A 139 -1.54 4.41 -2.28
C LEU A 139 -1.62 3.06 -3.03
N PHE A 140 -1.40 1.95 -2.33
CA PHE A 140 -1.55 0.59 -2.90
C PHE A 140 -2.99 0.06 -2.82
N ALA A 141 -3.89 0.71 -2.08
CA ALA A 141 -5.25 0.24 -1.85
C ALA A 141 -6.10 0.13 -3.13
N PRO A 142 -6.04 1.06 -4.11
CA PRO A 142 -6.77 0.90 -5.38
C PRO A 142 -6.33 -0.34 -6.15
N GLY A 143 -5.02 -0.62 -6.17
CA GLY A 143 -4.48 -1.84 -6.79
C GLY A 143 -4.92 -3.11 -6.07
N LEU A 144 -4.96 -3.11 -4.74
CA LEU A 144 -5.46 -4.24 -3.96
C LEU A 144 -6.96 -4.45 -4.16
N LEU A 145 -7.76 -3.39 -4.12
CA LEU A 145 -9.21 -3.46 -4.39
C LEU A 145 -9.47 -4.09 -5.75
N PHE A 146 -8.72 -3.66 -6.76
CA PHE A 146 -8.78 -4.25 -8.09
C PHE A 146 -8.50 -5.77 -8.06
N LEU A 147 -7.42 -6.21 -7.41
CA LEU A 147 -7.08 -7.63 -7.29
C LEU A 147 -8.14 -8.45 -6.53
N LEU A 148 -8.78 -7.87 -5.52
CA LEU A 148 -9.84 -8.54 -4.77
C LEU A 148 -11.11 -8.70 -5.63
N LEU A 149 -11.48 -7.67 -6.39
CA LEU A 149 -12.63 -7.72 -7.29
C LEU A 149 -12.41 -8.69 -8.45
N THR A 150 -11.20 -8.77 -9.02
CA THR A 150 -10.91 -9.76 -10.07
C THR A 150 -10.94 -11.18 -9.57
N GLN A 151 -10.39 -11.43 -8.38
CA GLN A 151 -10.25 -12.78 -7.86
C GLN A 151 -11.56 -13.33 -7.27
N PHE A 152 -12.35 -12.48 -6.60
CA PHE A 152 -13.51 -12.91 -5.81
C PHE A 152 -14.84 -12.26 -6.22
N GLY A 153 -14.83 -11.31 -7.15
CA GLY A 153 -15.99 -10.48 -7.45
C GLY A 153 -16.39 -9.57 -6.29
N PHE A 154 -17.51 -8.86 -6.44
CA PHE A 154 -17.98 -7.88 -5.45
C PHE A 154 -18.31 -8.52 -4.09
N ARG A 155 -19.10 -9.61 -4.10
CA ARG A 155 -19.57 -10.27 -2.87
C ARG A 155 -18.43 -10.90 -2.05
N GLY A 156 -17.42 -11.46 -2.71
CA GLY A 156 -16.27 -12.06 -2.04
C GLY A 156 -15.21 -11.05 -1.60
N ALA A 157 -15.13 -9.88 -2.25
CA ALA A 157 -14.26 -8.78 -1.83
C ALA A 157 -14.76 -8.10 -0.55
N LEU A 158 -16.08 -7.96 -0.37
CA LEU A 158 -16.70 -7.29 0.77
C LEU A 158 -16.18 -7.77 2.15
N PRO A 159 -16.15 -9.08 2.48
CA PRO A 159 -15.63 -9.54 3.77
C PRO A 159 -14.13 -9.24 3.96
N LYS A 160 -13.33 -9.17 2.88
CA LYS A 160 -11.90 -8.82 2.96
C LYS A 160 -11.70 -7.33 3.24
N LEU A 161 -12.51 -6.48 2.60
CA LEU A 161 -12.53 -5.06 2.87
C LEU A 161 -13.04 -4.76 4.29
N ALA A 162 -14.08 -5.47 4.72
CA ALA A 162 -14.60 -5.39 6.08
C ALA A 162 -13.53 -5.79 7.10
N LEU A 163 -12.73 -6.83 6.84
CA LEU A 163 -11.60 -7.21 7.68
C LEU A 163 -10.56 -6.07 7.79
N CYS A 164 -10.20 -5.43 6.67
CA CYS A 164 -9.29 -4.29 6.69
C CYS A 164 -9.83 -3.14 7.54
N ALA A 165 -11.10 -2.77 7.33
CA ALA A 165 -11.76 -1.68 8.04
C ALA A 165 -11.90 -1.98 9.55
N ALA A 166 -12.34 -3.19 9.89
CA ALA A 166 -12.48 -3.62 11.29
C ALA A 166 -11.15 -3.52 12.03
N LEU A 167 -10.04 -3.93 11.41
CA LEU A 167 -8.72 -3.82 12.02
C LEU A 167 -8.33 -2.35 12.29
N GLN A 168 -8.62 -1.43 11.37
CA GLN A 168 -8.37 0.01 11.60
C GLN A 168 -9.19 0.56 12.77
N VAL A 169 -10.47 0.16 12.86
CA VAL A 169 -11.35 0.57 13.97
C VAL A 169 -10.85 0.00 15.30
N VAL A 170 -10.49 -1.29 15.34
CA VAL A 170 -9.98 -1.93 16.58
C VAL A 170 -8.70 -1.26 17.05
N LEU A 171 -7.73 -1.02 16.15
CA LEU A 171 -6.48 -0.35 16.52
C LEU A 171 -6.70 1.12 16.91
N GLY A 172 -7.61 1.83 16.22
CA GLY A 172 -7.93 3.22 16.49
C GLY A 172 -8.88 3.44 17.66
N LEU A 173 -9.53 2.39 18.19
CA LEU A 173 -10.64 2.48 19.14
C LEU A 173 -10.38 3.41 20.34
N PRO A 174 -9.28 3.30 21.11
CA PRO A 174 -9.08 4.16 22.27
C PRO A 174 -9.00 5.65 21.88
N PHE A 175 -8.45 5.97 20.72
CA PHE A 175 -8.33 7.33 20.21
C PHE A 175 -9.65 7.84 19.59
N LEU A 176 -10.41 6.94 18.96
CA LEU A 176 -11.73 7.24 18.41
C LEU A 176 -12.76 7.53 19.50
N LEU A 177 -12.64 6.89 20.67
CA LEU A 177 -13.51 7.15 21.82
C LEU A 177 -13.23 8.51 22.46
N GLU A 178 -11.96 8.93 22.50
CA GLU A 178 -11.56 10.21 23.09
C GLU A 178 -11.83 11.39 22.14
N ASN A 179 -11.29 11.34 20.91
CA ASN A 179 -11.43 12.40 19.91
C ASN A 179 -11.40 11.85 18.48
N PRO A 180 -12.56 11.45 17.91
CA PRO A 180 -12.61 10.80 16.60
C PRO A 180 -12.17 11.73 15.46
N VAL A 181 -12.54 13.01 15.53
CA VAL A 181 -12.18 14.01 14.51
C VAL A 181 -10.67 14.31 14.59
N GLY A 182 -10.12 14.45 15.80
CA GLY A 182 -8.69 14.63 16.02
C GLY A 182 -7.87 13.45 15.51
N TYR A 183 -8.31 12.22 15.80
CA TYR A 183 -7.65 11.01 15.31
C TYR A 183 -7.62 10.94 13.78
N LEU A 184 -8.78 11.09 13.13
CA LEU A 184 -8.88 10.94 11.67
C LEU A 184 -8.13 12.06 10.92
N SER A 185 -8.30 13.31 11.35
CA SER A 185 -7.66 14.45 10.70
C SER A 185 -6.13 14.45 10.82
N ARG A 186 -5.59 13.98 11.95
CA ARG A 186 -4.14 13.90 12.17
C ARG A 186 -3.53 12.65 11.55
N SER A 187 -4.15 11.48 11.75
CA SER A 187 -3.63 10.19 11.27
C SER A 187 -3.65 10.05 9.74
N PHE A 188 -4.66 10.65 9.10
CA PHE A 188 -4.88 10.61 7.65
C PHE A 188 -4.90 12.03 7.05
N ASP A 189 -3.86 12.81 7.36
CA ASP A 189 -3.72 14.19 6.89
C ASP A 189 -3.36 14.26 5.39
N LEU A 190 -4.39 14.34 4.55
CA LEU A 190 -4.27 14.54 3.10
C LEU A 190 -3.92 15.99 2.70
N GLY A 191 -4.02 16.93 3.65
CA GLY A 191 -3.74 18.35 3.42
C GLY A 191 -2.27 18.73 3.59
N ARG A 192 -1.46 17.81 4.12
CA ARG A 192 -0.03 18.03 4.38
C ARG A 192 0.74 18.33 3.09
N GLN A 193 1.45 19.45 3.11
CA GLN A 193 2.36 19.84 2.03
C GLN A 193 3.77 19.33 2.28
N PHE A 194 4.45 18.90 1.22
CA PHE A 194 5.87 18.59 1.29
C PHE A 194 6.67 19.89 1.43
N LEU A 195 7.58 19.94 2.39
CA LEU A 195 8.48 21.08 2.53
C LEU A 195 9.61 20.97 1.51
N TYR A 196 9.95 22.08 0.85
CA TYR A 196 10.98 22.11 -0.17
C TYR A 196 12.37 21.68 0.36
N GLN A 197 12.68 21.98 1.63
CA GLN A 197 13.92 21.53 2.27
C GLN A 197 14.09 20.00 2.33
N TRP A 198 12.98 19.25 2.33
CA TRP A 198 12.98 17.79 2.43
C TRP A 198 12.83 17.10 1.06
N THR A 199 12.74 17.85 -0.03
CA THR A 199 12.62 17.27 -1.37
C THR A 199 13.96 16.72 -1.86
N VAL A 200 13.96 15.44 -2.21
CA VAL A 200 15.15 14.77 -2.73
C VAL A 200 15.12 14.69 -4.25
N ASN A 201 13.97 14.31 -4.82
CA ASN A 201 13.83 14.09 -6.26
C ASN A 201 13.50 15.37 -7.03
N TRP A 202 12.98 16.41 -6.35
CA TRP A 202 12.59 17.68 -6.99
C TRP A 202 13.52 18.84 -6.63
N ARG A 203 14.74 18.55 -6.17
CA ARG A 203 15.71 19.59 -5.77
C ARG A 203 16.19 20.46 -6.94
N LEU A 204 15.98 19.98 -8.17
CA LEU A 204 16.22 20.74 -9.40
C LEU A 204 15.20 21.88 -9.60
N LEU A 205 13.99 21.73 -9.06
CA LEU A 205 12.94 22.74 -9.25
C LEU A 205 13.13 23.90 -8.28
N PRO A 206 12.95 25.16 -8.71
CA PRO A 206 12.84 26.28 -7.80
C PRO A 206 11.75 26.08 -6.76
N GLU A 207 11.98 26.55 -5.53
CA GLU A 207 11.05 26.44 -4.41
C GLU A 207 9.66 27.01 -4.73
N ALA A 208 9.62 28.13 -5.46
CA ALA A 208 8.38 28.76 -5.89
C ALA A 208 7.51 27.84 -6.77
N ILE A 209 8.13 27.00 -7.62
CA ILE A 209 7.41 26.04 -8.47
C ILE A 209 7.00 24.83 -7.65
N PHE A 210 7.89 24.33 -6.79
CA PHE A 210 7.61 23.17 -5.95
C PHE A 210 6.43 23.40 -5.00
N LEU A 211 6.34 24.58 -4.38
CA LEU A 211 5.24 24.93 -3.47
C LEU A 211 3.95 25.33 -4.21
N HIS A 212 3.99 25.48 -5.53
CA HIS A 212 2.85 25.94 -6.31
C HIS A 212 1.75 24.87 -6.36
N ARG A 213 0.51 25.24 -6.00
CA ARG A 213 -0.65 24.30 -5.99
C ARG A 213 -0.89 23.63 -7.33
N ALA A 214 -0.68 24.34 -8.43
CA ALA A 214 -0.84 23.77 -9.78
C ALA A 214 0.15 22.63 -10.05
N PHE A 215 1.37 22.69 -9.50
CA PHE A 215 2.37 21.64 -9.66
C PHE A 215 1.94 20.36 -8.92
N HIS A 216 1.45 20.48 -7.69
CA HIS A 216 0.89 19.35 -6.94
C HIS A 216 -0.34 18.73 -7.62
N LEU A 217 -1.25 19.55 -8.14
CA LEU A 217 -2.40 19.08 -8.90
C LEU A 217 -2.00 18.39 -10.21
N ALA A 218 -0.98 18.91 -10.90
CA ALA A 218 -0.45 18.29 -12.11
C ALA A 218 0.16 16.91 -11.83
N LEU A 219 0.92 16.76 -10.73
CA LEU A 219 1.45 15.47 -10.28
C LEU A 219 0.34 14.46 -9.97
N LEU A 220 -0.69 14.91 -9.26
CA LEU A 220 -1.86 14.08 -8.95
C LEU A 220 -2.59 13.66 -10.23
N ALA A 221 -2.84 14.61 -11.14
CA ALA A 221 -3.49 14.34 -12.42
C ALA A 221 -2.67 13.36 -13.28
N ALA A 222 -1.35 13.51 -13.34
CA ALA A 222 -0.47 12.60 -14.04
C ALA A 222 -0.53 11.18 -13.45
N HIS A 223 -0.52 11.05 -12.12
CA HIS A 223 -0.66 9.76 -11.45
C HIS A 223 -2.00 9.08 -11.75
N LEU A 224 -3.12 9.81 -11.59
CA LEU A 224 -4.45 9.28 -11.89
C LEU A 224 -4.61 8.91 -13.37
N SER A 225 -4.06 9.72 -14.27
CA SER A 225 -4.06 9.45 -15.71
C SER A 225 -3.27 8.17 -16.03
N PHE A 226 -2.12 7.97 -15.39
CA PHE A 226 -1.33 6.75 -15.55
C PHE A 226 -2.08 5.51 -15.04
N LEU A 227 -2.72 5.59 -13.87
CA LEU A 227 -3.57 4.50 -13.35
C LEU A 227 -4.74 4.20 -14.30
N LEU A 228 -5.39 5.23 -14.84
CA LEU A 228 -6.49 5.08 -15.79
C LEU A 228 -6.01 4.44 -17.10
N LEU A 229 -4.90 4.90 -17.67
CA LEU A 229 -4.30 4.31 -18.86
C LEU A 229 -3.89 2.86 -18.62
N PHE A 230 -3.34 2.54 -17.44
CA PHE A 230 -3.01 1.17 -17.09
C PHE A 230 -4.26 0.29 -17.01
N ALA A 231 -5.34 0.81 -16.40
CA ALA A 231 -6.64 0.14 -16.39
C ALA A 231 -7.20 -0.07 -17.80
N LEU A 232 -7.18 0.96 -18.65
CA LEU A 232 -7.68 0.93 -20.03
C LEU A 232 -6.87 0.01 -20.94
N CYS A 233 -5.55 0.17 -20.99
CA CYS A 233 -4.70 -0.51 -21.94
C CYS A 233 -4.33 -1.92 -21.49
N ARG A 234 -4.03 -2.12 -20.19
CA ARG A 234 -3.56 -3.41 -19.68
C ARG A 234 -4.71 -4.27 -19.14
N TRP A 235 -5.75 -3.64 -18.61
CA TRP A 235 -6.86 -4.31 -17.91
C TRP A 235 -8.24 -4.05 -18.53
N HIS A 236 -8.30 -3.84 -19.85
CA HIS A 236 -9.52 -3.57 -20.62
C HIS A 236 -10.71 -4.51 -20.30
N ARG A 237 -10.46 -5.78 -19.94
CA ARG A 237 -11.52 -6.77 -19.65
C ARG A 237 -12.44 -6.32 -18.51
N LEU A 238 -11.92 -5.65 -17.48
CA LEU A 238 -12.74 -5.16 -16.38
C LEU A 238 -13.44 -3.85 -16.68
N LEU A 239 -12.86 -2.99 -17.52
CA LEU A 239 -13.56 -1.81 -18.01
C LEU A 239 -14.76 -2.20 -18.86
N VAL A 240 -14.61 -3.22 -19.69
CA VAL A 240 -15.73 -3.78 -20.45
C VAL A 240 -16.81 -4.30 -19.50
N LEU A 241 -16.46 -5.09 -18.47
CA LEU A 241 -17.44 -5.58 -17.48
C LEU A 241 -18.08 -4.46 -16.64
N GLY A 242 -17.29 -3.48 -16.21
CA GLY A 242 -17.76 -2.34 -15.42
C GLY A 242 -18.65 -1.38 -16.22
N LEU A 243 -18.34 -1.16 -17.50
CA LEU A 243 -19.20 -0.40 -18.42
C LEU A 243 -20.50 -1.14 -18.72
N ILE A 244 -20.46 -2.47 -18.86
CA ILE A 244 -21.69 -3.28 -18.99
C ILE A 244 -22.57 -3.12 -17.74
N GLU A 245 -21.99 -3.27 -16.55
CA GLU A 245 -22.71 -3.11 -15.27
C GLU A 245 -23.24 -1.68 -15.08
N LEU A 246 -22.45 -0.65 -15.42
CA LEU A 246 -22.87 0.75 -15.36
C LEU A 246 -24.00 1.05 -16.34
N SER A 247 -23.88 0.58 -17.59
CA SER A 247 -24.91 0.73 -18.61
C SER A 247 -26.22 0.05 -18.19
N TRP A 248 -26.13 -1.11 -17.53
CA TRP A 248 -27.31 -1.83 -17.05
C TRP A 248 -28.00 -1.14 -15.87
N ASN A 249 -27.24 -0.49 -14.98
CA ASN A 249 -27.78 0.23 -13.83
C ASN A 249 -28.22 1.68 -14.12
N THR A 250 -28.10 2.15 -15.37
CA THR A 250 -28.52 3.51 -15.76
C THR A 250 -29.98 3.53 -16.20
N TYR A 251 -30.87 4.12 -15.40
CA TYR A 251 -32.29 4.32 -15.74
C TYR A 251 -32.74 5.80 -15.59
N PRO A 252 -33.44 6.38 -16.59
CA PRO A 252 -33.73 5.83 -17.91
C PRO A 252 -32.46 5.72 -18.76
N SER A 253 -32.42 4.74 -19.68
CA SER A 253 -31.26 4.51 -20.54
C SER A 253 -30.97 5.73 -21.41
N THR A 254 -29.73 6.20 -21.40
CA THR A 254 -29.25 7.30 -22.24
C THR A 254 -28.62 6.76 -23.54
N PRO A 255 -28.58 7.53 -24.64
CA PRO A 255 -27.88 7.13 -25.87
C PRO A 255 -26.42 6.72 -25.61
N PHE A 256 -25.76 7.38 -24.65
CA PHE A 256 -24.39 7.05 -24.23
C PHE A 256 -24.30 5.68 -23.54
N SER A 257 -25.20 5.37 -22.60
CA SER A 257 -25.23 4.06 -21.93
C SER A 257 -25.51 2.91 -22.90
N SER A 258 -26.39 3.11 -23.89
CA SER A 258 -26.69 2.12 -24.93
C SER A 258 -25.52 1.92 -25.89
N ALA A 259 -24.89 3.00 -26.35
CA ALA A 259 -23.71 2.93 -27.21
C ALA A 259 -22.52 2.25 -26.50
N ALA A 260 -22.28 2.59 -25.23
CA ALA A 260 -21.24 1.96 -24.43
C ALA A 260 -21.49 0.46 -24.25
N LEU A 261 -22.74 0.04 -24.02
CA LEU A 261 -23.12 -1.37 -23.90
C LEU A 261 -22.82 -2.14 -25.19
N HIS A 262 -23.25 -1.63 -26.35
CA HIS A 262 -23.00 -2.29 -27.64
C HIS A 262 -21.52 -2.34 -28.00
N LEU A 263 -20.76 -1.28 -27.74
CA LEU A 263 -19.32 -1.24 -27.96
C LEU A 263 -18.60 -2.29 -27.10
N CYS A 264 -18.98 -2.41 -25.83
CA CYS A 264 -18.42 -3.41 -24.91
C CYS A 264 -18.68 -4.84 -25.40
N HIS A 265 -19.89 -5.15 -25.87
CA HIS A 265 -20.20 -6.46 -26.44
C HIS A 265 -19.41 -6.74 -27.73
N ALA A 266 -19.27 -5.76 -28.62
CA ALA A 266 -18.48 -5.90 -29.85
C ALA A 266 -16.99 -6.17 -29.53
N VAL A 267 -16.41 -5.47 -28.56
CA VAL A 267 -15.05 -5.71 -28.08
C VAL A 267 -14.91 -7.12 -27.49
N THR A 268 -15.89 -7.58 -26.72
CA THR A 268 -15.88 -8.93 -26.11
C THR A 268 -15.93 -10.02 -27.18
N LEU A 269 -16.81 -9.88 -28.17
CA LEU A 269 -16.93 -10.80 -29.30
C LEU A 269 -15.68 -10.81 -30.18
N LEU A 270 -15.12 -9.64 -30.47
CA LEU A 270 -13.87 -9.52 -31.22
C LEU A 270 -12.70 -10.18 -30.47
N GLN A 271 -12.65 -10.03 -29.15
CA GLN A 271 -11.64 -10.72 -28.32
C GLN A 271 -11.82 -12.22 -28.29
N LEU A 272 -13.05 -12.72 -28.19
CA LEU A 272 -13.35 -14.15 -28.31
C LEU A 272 -12.92 -14.70 -29.68
N TRP A 273 -13.16 -13.94 -30.75
CA TRP A 273 -12.80 -14.30 -32.11
C TRP A 273 -11.28 -14.32 -32.36
N LEU A 274 -10.56 -13.35 -31.78
CA LEU A 274 -9.11 -13.21 -31.93
C LEU A 274 -8.31 -14.00 -30.89
N SER A 275 -8.95 -14.53 -29.84
CA SER A 275 -8.26 -15.30 -28.82
C SER A 275 -7.88 -16.67 -29.38
N PRO A 276 -6.59 -17.01 -29.51
CA PRO A 276 -6.21 -18.39 -29.73
C PRO A 276 -6.68 -19.18 -28.52
N GLN A 277 -7.49 -20.22 -28.73
CA GLN A 277 -7.99 -21.08 -27.67
C GLN A 277 -6.80 -21.55 -26.82
N PHE A 278 -6.67 -21.01 -25.61
CA PHE A 278 -5.75 -21.50 -24.61
C PHE A 278 -6.35 -22.80 -24.07
N PHE A 279 -6.27 -23.87 -24.84
CA PHE A 279 -6.37 -25.21 -24.26
C PHE A 279 -5.22 -25.31 -23.25
N PRO A 280 -5.50 -25.52 -21.95
CA PRO A 280 -4.43 -25.84 -21.02
C PRO A 280 -3.79 -27.14 -21.52
N ARG A 281 -2.51 -27.06 -21.95
CA ARG A 281 -1.71 -28.26 -22.17
C ARG A 281 -1.75 -29.04 -20.87
N SER A 282 -2.35 -30.23 -20.91
CA SER A 282 -2.30 -31.17 -19.82
C SER A 282 -0.84 -31.37 -19.42
N VAL A 283 -0.56 -31.17 -18.13
CA VAL A 283 0.73 -31.49 -17.53
C VAL A 283 0.93 -33.00 -17.72
N GLN A 284 1.81 -33.39 -18.65
CA GLN A 284 2.25 -34.79 -18.71
C GLN A 284 3.03 -35.09 -17.42
N PRO A 285 2.72 -36.20 -16.72
CA PRO A 285 3.49 -36.58 -15.55
C PRO A 285 4.90 -36.99 -15.99
N SER A 286 5.89 -36.35 -15.38
CA SER A 286 7.31 -36.70 -15.50
C SER A 286 7.50 -38.20 -15.29
N ARG A 287 7.93 -38.89 -16.35
CA ARG A 287 8.44 -40.26 -16.29
C ARG A 287 9.69 -40.22 -15.39
N LYS A 288 9.56 -40.75 -14.17
CA LYS A 288 10.71 -41.11 -13.35
C LYS A 288 11.52 -42.15 -14.13
N THR A 289 12.75 -41.79 -14.51
CA THR A 289 13.75 -42.77 -14.92
C THR A 289 14.35 -43.39 -13.67
N HIS A 290 14.32 -44.72 -13.64
CA HIS A 290 15.02 -45.58 -12.69
C HIS A 290 16.53 -45.37 -12.72
#